data_AF-A0A3D2NQL2-F1
#
_entry.id   AF-A0A3D2NQL2-F1
#
_cell.length_a   1.000
_cell.length_b   1.000
_cell.length_c   1.000
_cell.angle_alpha   90.00
_cell.angle_beta   90.00
_cell.angle_gamma   90.00
#
_symmetry.space_group_name_H-M   'P 1'
#
loop_
_entity.id
_entity.type
_entity.pdbx_description
1 polymer ?
#
loop_
_entity_poly.entity_id
_entity_poly.type
_entity_poly.pdbx_seq_one_letter_code
_entity_poly.pdbx_strand_id
1 'polypeptide(L)'
;MNARAKSWGTTFTSFDDVTGLSEHDVSTAREYAMMARQALKSFDLLTATTIPAYTFTTLNTKIPHTITNRNKMIDTSWYVTGTKTGYTDEALYTLVARVYDRPTGREVLAVILGSQDDATRYREMNALIDHAYKIL
;
A
#
# COMPACT_ATOMS: atom_id res chain seq x y z
N MET A 1 16.29 7.45 -2.18
CA MET A 1 15.35 6.77 -1.24
C MET A 1 16.06 6.03 -0.11
N ASN A 2 17.18 5.35 -0.38
CA ASN A 2 17.95 4.58 0.61
C ASN A 2 18.31 5.31 1.91
N ALA A 3 18.79 6.55 1.84
CA ALA A 3 19.13 7.31 3.05
C ALA A 3 17.92 7.51 3.98
N ARG A 4 16.73 7.75 3.40
CA ARG A 4 15.49 7.93 4.14
C ARG A 4 15.01 6.60 4.76
N ALA A 5 15.07 5.51 4.01
CA ALA A 5 14.74 4.18 4.51
C ALA A 5 15.63 3.79 5.70
N LYS A 6 16.95 3.97 5.57
CA LYS A 6 17.92 3.76 6.65
C LYS A 6 17.62 4.61 7.88
N SER A 7 17.21 5.88 7.70
CA SER A 7 16.81 6.75 8.82
C SER A 7 15.59 6.23 9.61
N TRP A 8 14.80 5.33 9.01
CA TRP A 8 13.67 4.66 9.66
C TRP A 8 14.02 3.27 10.22
N GLY A 9 15.30 2.89 10.17
CA GLY A 9 15.81 1.65 10.77
C GLY A 9 15.68 0.43 9.86
N THR A 10 15.52 0.60 8.54
CA THR A 10 15.55 -0.52 7.59
C THR A 10 17.00 -0.94 7.32
N THR A 11 17.23 -2.24 7.30
CA THR A 11 18.53 -2.90 7.11
C THR A 11 18.53 -3.90 5.96
N PHE A 12 17.36 -4.40 5.58
CA PHE A 12 17.14 -5.32 4.46
C PHE A 12 16.40 -4.67 3.28
N THR A 13 16.14 -3.36 3.34
CA THR A 13 15.56 -2.57 2.24
C THR A 13 16.64 -1.86 1.44
N SER A 14 16.61 -2.01 0.12
CA SER A 14 17.37 -1.21 -0.84
C SER A 14 16.50 -0.85 -2.04
N PHE A 15 16.63 0.39 -2.48
CA PHE A 15 15.98 0.95 -3.67
C PHE A 15 17.04 1.24 -4.72
N ASP A 16 16.89 0.62 -5.89
CA ASP A 16 17.68 0.86 -7.09
C ASP A 16 17.01 1.93 -7.97
N ASP A 17 15.68 1.96 -8.01
CA ASP A 17 14.92 3.00 -8.71
C ASP A 17 13.75 3.60 -7.90
N VAL A 18 13.02 4.55 -8.51
CA VAL A 18 11.93 5.31 -7.86
C VAL A 18 10.53 4.76 -8.17
N THR A 19 10.45 3.82 -9.10
CA THR A 19 9.24 3.23 -9.69
C THR A 19 8.91 1.86 -9.13
N GLY A 20 9.91 1.10 -8.67
CA GLY A 20 9.77 -0.29 -8.24
C GLY A 20 9.88 -1.29 -9.39
N LEU A 21 10.50 -0.93 -10.51
CA LEU A 21 10.61 -1.80 -11.70
C LEU A 21 11.91 -2.59 -11.74
N SER A 22 12.95 -2.14 -11.03
CA SER A 22 14.21 -2.83 -10.91
C SER A 22 14.05 -4.09 -10.07
N GLU A 23 14.55 -5.22 -10.58
CA GLU A 23 14.65 -6.47 -9.83
C GLU A 23 15.59 -6.37 -8.62
N HIS A 24 16.40 -5.31 -8.54
CA HIS A 24 17.28 -5.01 -7.41
C HIS A 24 16.57 -4.22 -6.29
N ASP A 25 15.32 -3.81 -6.48
CA ASP A 25 14.48 -3.26 -5.42
C ASP A 25 14.07 -4.37 -4.45
N VAL A 26 14.58 -4.31 -3.21
CA VAL A 26 14.35 -5.36 -2.20
C VAL A 26 13.86 -4.77 -0.89
N SER A 27 13.02 -5.53 -0.19
CA SER A 27 12.55 -5.21 1.16
C SER A 27 11.99 -6.47 1.83
N THR A 28 11.72 -6.39 3.13
CA THR A 28 10.90 -7.38 3.86
C THR A 28 9.52 -6.81 4.17
N ALA A 29 8.54 -7.68 4.46
CA ALA A 29 7.20 -7.24 4.87
C ALA A 29 7.24 -6.35 6.13
N ARG A 30 8.10 -6.69 7.10
CA ARG A 30 8.31 -5.92 8.33
C ARG A 30 8.86 -4.53 8.04
N GLU A 31 9.91 -4.43 7.24
CA GLU A 31 10.53 -3.14 6.93
C GLU A 31 9.64 -2.28 6.04
N TYR A 32 8.90 -2.90 5.11
CA TYR A 32 7.87 -2.21 4.35
C TYR A 32 6.77 -1.64 5.25
N ALA A 33 6.29 -2.41 6.24
CA ALA A 33 5.34 -1.92 7.23
C ALA A 33 5.91 -0.74 8.05
N MET A 34 7.19 -0.80 8.43
CA MET A 34 7.87 0.31 9.11
C MET A 34 7.88 1.59 8.26
N MET A 35 8.22 1.47 6.97
CA MET A 35 8.22 2.59 6.03
C MET A 35 6.80 3.14 5.79
N ALA A 36 5.82 2.27 5.55
CA ALA A 36 4.43 2.65 5.33
C ALA A 36 3.85 3.38 6.56
N ARG A 37 4.18 2.94 7.78
CA ARG A 37 3.80 3.64 9.02
C ARG A 37 4.34 5.07 9.08
N GLN A 38 5.52 5.33 8.54
CA GLN A 38 6.09 6.69 8.50
C GLN A 38 5.49 7.52 7.36
N ALA A 39 5.33 6.93 6.18
CA ALA A 39 4.78 7.60 5.01
C ALA A 39 3.32 8.04 5.24
N LEU A 40 2.49 7.14 5.78
CA LEU A 40 1.07 7.38 6.04
C LEU A 40 0.81 8.31 7.26
N LYS A 41 1.79 9.10 7.69
CA LYS A 41 1.55 10.24 8.58
C LYS A 41 1.15 11.51 7.83
N SER A 42 1.46 11.58 6.52
CA SER A 42 1.12 12.71 5.66
C SER A 42 -0.34 12.65 5.26
N PHE A 43 -1.11 13.71 5.55
CA PHE A 43 -2.50 13.83 5.12
C PHE A 43 -2.65 13.70 3.59
N ASP A 44 -1.76 14.33 2.83
CA ASP A 44 -1.75 14.23 1.36
C ASP A 44 -1.62 12.79 0.88
N LEU A 45 -0.76 11.99 1.53
CA LEU A 45 -0.63 10.57 1.19
C LEU A 45 -1.85 9.75 1.60
N LEU A 46 -2.49 10.06 2.73
CA LEU A 46 -3.74 9.41 3.10
C LEU A 46 -4.82 9.67 2.05
N THR A 47 -5.01 10.92 1.65
CA THR A 47 -5.98 11.29 0.62
C THR A 47 -5.62 10.63 -0.72
N ALA A 48 -4.38 10.79 -1.19
CA ALA A 48 -3.96 10.27 -2.49
C ALA A 48 -4.07 8.74 -2.59
N THR A 49 -3.92 8.02 -1.47
CA THR A 49 -4.00 6.56 -1.47
C THR A 49 -5.40 6.00 -1.29
N THR A 50 -6.36 6.80 -0.83
CA THR A 50 -7.71 6.33 -0.48
C THR A 50 -8.83 6.87 -1.37
N ILE A 51 -8.58 7.90 -2.18
CA ILE A 51 -9.59 8.37 -3.14
C ILE A 51 -9.92 7.26 -4.16
N PRO A 52 -11.20 7.00 -4.46
CA PRO A 52 -11.60 5.96 -5.43
C PRO A 52 -11.22 6.31 -6.86
N ALA A 53 -11.27 7.59 -7.21
CA ALA A 53 -10.89 8.09 -8.52
C ALA A 53 -10.32 9.51 -8.43
N TYR A 54 -9.45 9.85 -9.37
CA TYR A 54 -8.90 11.19 -9.54
C TYR A 54 -9.01 11.59 -11.01
N THR A 55 -9.57 12.77 -11.25
CA THR A 55 -9.67 13.34 -12.60
C THR A 55 -8.70 14.50 -12.73
N PHE A 56 -7.89 14.48 -13.80
CA PHE A 56 -6.98 15.56 -14.13
C PHE A 56 -7.04 15.86 -15.63
N THR A 57 -6.65 17.08 -16.00
CA THR A 57 -6.61 17.50 -17.40
C THR A 57 -5.16 17.72 -17.82
N THR A 58 -4.76 17.09 -18.92
CA THR A 58 -3.42 17.27 -19.49
C THR A 58 -3.23 18.71 -19.97
N LEU A 59 -2.06 19.29 -19.67
CA LEU A 59 -1.81 20.69 -19.99
C LEU A 59 -1.67 20.96 -21.49
N ASN A 60 -1.12 20.01 -22.25
CA ASN A 60 -0.83 20.14 -23.67
C ASN A 60 -2.06 19.85 -24.56
N THR A 61 -2.78 18.75 -24.33
CA THR A 61 -3.93 18.36 -25.17
C THR A 61 -5.27 18.80 -24.61
N LYS A 62 -5.30 19.28 -23.35
CA LYS A 62 -6.54 19.65 -22.63
C LYS A 62 -7.54 18.51 -22.51
N ILE A 63 -7.06 17.27 -22.59
CA ILE A 63 -7.90 16.07 -22.48
C ILE A 63 -8.06 15.71 -20.99
N PRO A 64 -9.29 15.53 -20.49
CA PRO A 64 -9.52 15.01 -19.16
C PRO A 64 -9.23 13.51 -19.10
N HIS A 65 -8.57 13.07 -18.04
CA HIS A 65 -8.30 11.68 -17.73
C HIS A 65 -8.80 11.37 -16.32
N THR A 66 -9.49 10.25 -16.17
CA THR A 66 -9.86 9.72 -14.86
C THR A 66 -9.03 8.47 -14.59
N ILE A 67 -8.29 8.49 -13.49
CA ILE A 67 -7.60 7.31 -12.96
C ILE A 67 -8.39 6.76 -11.79
N THR A 68 -8.64 5.45 -11.79
CA THR A 68 -9.32 4.76 -10.71
C THR A 68 -8.32 4.04 -9.82
N ASN A 69 -8.61 4.02 -8.52
CA ASN A 69 -7.79 3.29 -7.56
C ASN A 69 -7.89 1.79 -7.86
N ARG A 70 -6.75 1.14 -8.04
CA ARG A 70 -6.71 -0.30 -8.34
C ARG A 70 -6.97 -1.17 -7.11
N ASN A 71 -6.90 -0.60 -5.90
CA ASN A 71 -7.14 -1.38 -4.69
C ASN A 71 -8.64 -1.66 -4.53
N LYS A 72 -9.01 -2.93 -4.68
CA LYS A 72 -10.38 -3.43 -4.52
C LYS A 72 -10.94 -3.27 -3.11
N MET A 73 -10.10 -3.02 -2.10
CA MET A 73 -10.52 -2.80 -0.71
C MET A 73 -11.14 -1.42 -0.46
N ILE A 74 -10.93 -0.44 -1.37
CA ILE A 74 -11.50 0.91 -1.21
C ILE A 74 -13.04 0.86 -1.20
N ASP A 75 -13.64 -0.08 -1.94
CA ASP A 75 -15.09 -0.23 -2.06
C ASP A 75 -15.65 -1.37 -1.18
N THR A 76 -14.98 -1.70 -0.07
CA THR A 76 -15.39 -2.80 0.85
C THR A 76 -15.91 -2.29 2.19
N SER A 77 -16.27 -3.21 3.10
CA SER A 77 -16.68 -2.88 4.47
C SER A 77 -15.56 -2.28 5.33
N TRP A 78 -14.30 -2.45 4.92
CA TRP A 78 -13.17 -1.89 5.64
C TRP A 78 -13.06 -0.38 5.42
N TYR A 79 -12.89 0.38 6.50
CA TYR A 79 -12.50 1.77 6.39
C TYR A 79 -10.99 1.88 6.17
N VAL A 80 -10.59 1.78 4.90
CA VAL A 80 -9.18 1.89 4.47
C VAL A 80 -8.71 3.33 4.62
N THR A 81 -7.70 3.54 5.47
CA THR A 81 -7.11 4.86 5.73
C THR A 81 -5.82 5.09 4.97
N GLY A 82 -5.21 4.07 4.37
CA GLY A 82 -4.07 4.22 3.47
C GLY A 82 -3.68 2.91 2.79
N THR A 83 -3.23 2.95 1.55
CA THR A 83 -2.95 1.71 0.80
C THR A 83 -2.07 1.87 -0.43
N LYS A 84 -1.47 0.77 -0.90
CA LYS A 84 -0.85 0.68 -2.22
C LYS A 84 -0.80 -0.77 -2.70
N THR A 85 -1.10 -1.00 -3.97
CA THR A 85 -0.88 -2.27 -4.69
C THR A 85 0.44 -2.26 -5.45
N GLY A 86 1.06 -3.42 -5.65
CA GLY A 86 2.23 -3.60 -6.50
C GLY A 86 2.20 -4.92 -7.26
N TYR A 87 2.92 -4.98 -8.37
CA TYR A 87 3.15 -6.18 -9.18
C TYR A 87 4.37 -5.98 -10.08
N THR A 88 5.28 -6.96 -10.05
CA THR A 88 6.26 -7.27 -11.11
C THR A 88 6.35 -8.80 -11.22
N ASP A 89 7.01 -9.33 -12.24
CA ASP A 89 7.15 -10.78 -12.40
C ASP A 89 8.03 -11.39 -11.30
N GLU A 90 8.97 -10.62 -10.74
CA GLU A 90 9.88 -11.01 -9.66
C GLU A 90 9.24 -10.85 -8.28
N ALA A 91 8.45 -9.79 -8.06
CA ALA A 91 7.84 -9.48 -6.76
C ALA A 91 6.46 -10.13 -6.57
N LEU A 92 5.85 -10.61 -7.65
CA LEU A 92 4.46 -11.06 -7.74
C LEU A 92 3.49 -10.00 -7.17
N TYR A 93 2.31 -10.42 -6.73
CA TYR A 93 1.30 -9.49 -6.23
C TYR A 93 1.59 -9.05 -4.80
N THR A 94 1.70 -7.74 -4.61
CA THR A 94 1.93 -7.12 -3.29
C THR A 94 0.81 -6.15 -2.93
N LEU A 95 0.56 -6.00 -1.63
CA LEU A 95 -0.46 -5.09 -1.10
C LEU A 95 -0.09 -4.62 0.30
N VAL A 96 -0.14 -3.31 0.53
CA VAL A 96 -0.20 -2.71 1.87
C VAL A 96 -1.56 -2.10 2.08
N ALA A 97 -2.16 -2.34 3.25
CA ALA A 97 -3.42 -1.74 3.64
C ALA A 97 -3.37 -1.31 5.11
N ARG A 98 -3.76 -0.06 5.34
CA ARG A 98 -4.04 0.48 6.66
C ARG A 98 -5.54 0.63 6.79
N VAL A 99 -6.10 0.02 7.82
CA VAL A 99 -7.54 -0.05 8.05
C VAL A 99 -7.82 0.40 9.46
N TYR A 100 -8.85 1.24 9.62
CA TYR A 100 -9.32 1.68 10.93
C TYR A 100 -10.68 1.06 11.24
N ASP A 101 -10.77 0.43 12.40
CA ASP A 101 -12.01 -0.15 12.91
C ASP A 101 -12.74 0.86 13.79
N ARG A 102 -13.85 1.40 13.27
CA ARG A 102 -14.65 2.44 13.94
C ARG A 102 -15.22 1.98 15.29
N PRO A 103 -15.85 0.79 15.40
CA PRO A 103 -16.28 0.21 16.67
C PRO A 103 -15.21 0.17 17.77
N THR A 104 -14.00 -0.32 17.48
CA THR A 104 -12.94 -0.48 18.50
C THR A 104 -12.02 0.73 18.63
N GLY A 105 -12.04 1.64 17.66
CA GLY A 105 -11.14 2.81 17.61
C GLY A 105 -9.69 2.45 17.28
N ARG A 106 -9.44 1.26 16.74
CA ARG A 106 -8.09 0.73 16.49
C ARG A 106 -7.72 0.79 15.02
N GLU A 107 -6.42 0.86 14.75
CA GLU A 107 -5.87 0.85 13.40
C GLU A 107 -4.90 -0.31 13.22
N VAL A 108 -5.03 -1.01 12.10
CA VAL A 108 -4.16 -2.11 11.67
C VAL A 108 -3.48 -1.72 10.37
N LEU A 109 -2.16 -1.92 10.30
CA LEU A 109 -1.37 -1.84 9.08
C LEU A 109 -0.88 -3.24 8.72
N ALA A 110 -1.33 -3.76 7.58
CA ALA A 110 -1.01 -5.10 7.10
C ALA A 110 -0.29 -5.03 5.75
N VAL A 111 0.64 -5.96 5.53
CA VAL A 111 1.48 -6.05 4.32
C VAL A 111 1.51 -7.49 3.83
N ILE A 112 1.20 -7.69 2.56
CA ILE A 112 1.34 -8.95 1.81
C ILE A 112 2.39 -8.71 0.71
N LEU A 113 3.36 -9.61 0.61
CA LEU A 113 4.36 -9.65 -0.46
C LEU A 113 4.32 -11.05 -1.11
N GLY A 114 4.56 -11.16 -2.41
CA GLY A 114 4.74 -12.46 -3.07
C GLY A 114 3.47 -13.30 -3.25
N SER A 115 2.28 -12.69 -3.27
CA SER A 115 1.05 -13.45 -3.54
C SER A 115 1.04 -13.93 -4.99
N GLN A 116 0.67 -15.19 -5.22
CA GLN A 116 0.70 -15.83 -6.55
C GLN A 116 -0.30 -15.23 -7.54
N ASP A 117 -1.42 -14.72 -7.04
CA ASP A 117 -2.44 -14.11 -7.89
C ASP A 117 -3.13 -12.91 -7.21
N ASP A 118 -3.82 -12.11 -8.03
CA ASP A 118 -4.51 -10.89 -7.59
C ASP A 118 -5.64 -11.19 -6.60
N ALA A 119 -6.41 -12.27 -6.77
CA ALA A 119 -7.53 -12.58 -5.89
C ALA A 119 -7.04 -13.08 -4.53
N THR A 120 -6.00 -13.91 -4.52
CA THR A 120 -5.36 -14.45 -3.32
C THR A 120 -4.82 -13.34 -2.43
N ARG A 121 -4.17 -12.30 -2.99
CA ARG A 121 -3.62 -11.21 -2.17
C ARG A 121 -4.68 -10.50 -1.34
N TYR A 122 -5.89 -10.34 -1.89
CA TYR A 122 -7.00 -9.68 -1.19
C TYR A 122 -7.65 -10.61 -0.17
N ARG A 123 -7.78 -11.90 -0.48
CA ARG A 123 -8.27 -12.91 0.46
C ARG A 123 -7.36 -13.01 1.69
N GLU A 124 -6.05 -13.09 1.47
CA GLU A 124 -5.04 -13.15 2.54
C GLU A 124 -4.97 -11.84 3.32
N MET A 125 -5.06 -10.69 2.65
CA MET A 125 -5.11 -9.39 3.33
C MET A 125 -6.31 -9.29 4.27
N ASN A 126 -7.51 -9.68 3.81
CA ASN A 126 -8.70 -9.70 4.68
C ASN A 126 -8.52 -10.64 5.87
N ALA A 127 -8.04 -11.87 5.63
CA ALA A 127 -7.80 -12.84 6.71
C ALA A 127 -6.77 -12.35 7.74
N LEU A 128 -5.71 -11.67 7.29
CA LEU A 128 -4.68 -11.10 8.15
C LEU A 128 -5.22 -9.95 9.00
N ILE A 129 -6.02 -9.04 8.41
CA ILE A 129 -6.66 -7.93 9.11
C ILE A 129 -7.68 -8.46 10.13
N ASP A 130 -8.52 -9.43 9.73
CA ASP A 130 -9.46 -10.10 10.62
C ASP A 130 -8.76 -10.76 11.81
N HIS A 131 -7.65 -11.45 11.56
CA HIS A 131 -6.87 -12.08 12.62
C HIS A 131 -6.27 -11.03 13.56
N ALA A 132 -5.71 -9.94 13.03
CA ALA A 132 -5.15 -8.86 13.83
C ALA A 132 -6.20 -8.25 14.77
N TYR A 133 -7.42 -7.97 14.29
CA TYR A 133 -8.48 -7.42 15.14
C TYR A 133 -8.99 -8.39 16.22
N LYS A 134 -8.84 -9.70 16.03
CA LYS A 134 -9.21 -10.70 17.06
C LYS A 134 -8.22 -10.77 18.22
N ILE A 135 -6.97 -10.35 18.02
CA ILE A 135 -5.90 -10.46 19.02
C ILE A 135 -5.48 -9.12 19.64
N LEU A 136 -6.02 -8.01 19.15
CA LEU A 136 -5.89 -6.69 19.76
C LEU A 136 -6.89 -6.56 20.92
#